data_AF-A0A444YLY7-F1
#
_entry.id   AF-A0A444YLY7-F1
#
_cell.length_a   1.000
_cell.length_b   1.000
_cell.length_c   1.000
_cell.angle_alpha   90.00
_cell.angle_beta   90.00
_cell.angle_gamma   90.00
#
_symmetry.space_group_name_H-M   'P 1'
#
loop_
_entity.id
_entity.type
_entity.pdbx_description
1 polymer ?
#
loop_
_entity_poly.entity_id
_entity_poly.type
_entity_poly.pdbx_seq_one_letter_code
_entity_poly.pdbx_strand_id
1 'polypeptide(L)'
;MADSSTSFTSQSNSKKTQPFHFRAKFENQDIQLIANLRNLHQNTIKLSIKNIQRKQTYNTQGVIVLVVLDLLQTKDLKCATHLLSDKFRNMNEKKKAIVRDLGFGGLMHIPPLRVHHQLLRELANNFKLGENILETGYGSFKITPRKIGHALGINATGDLFPQKVDYKKLSEDDKVIFRRFQGKTLKSLTDEMMDIGVGNEEERLMFKRIFILYIQMAFLLPTTINKISPVHLAPIFEMDSITERNWGACFDLHRQGHHRLQGEKEEGN
;
A
#
# COMPACT_ATOMS: atom_id res chain seq x y z
N MET A 1 31.62 33.03 -78.30
CA MET A 1 30.24 32.76 -77.88
C MET A 1 29.54 32.11 -79.05
N ALA A 2 29.02 30.91 -78.81
CA ALA A 2 28.43 30.02 -79.79
C ALA A 2 26.98 30.42 -80.05
N ASP A 3 26.49 30.17 -81.26
CA ASP A 3 25.10 29.80 -81.50
C ASP A 3 25.07 28.80 -82.66
N SER A 4 24.81 27.55 -82.30
CA SER A 4 24.59 26.44 -83.21
C SER A 4 23.09 26.22 -83.36
N SER A 5 22.61 25.99 -84.58
CA SER A 5 21.32 25.37 -84.84
C SER A 5 21.31 24.73 -86.22
N THR A 6 21.39 23.41 -86.28
CA THR A 6 20.45 22.62 -87.10
C THR A 6 20.43 21.16 -86.65
N SER A 7 19.21 20.64 -86.58
CA SER A 7 18.70 19.32 -86.19
C SER A 7 19.19 18.15 -87.03
N PHE A 8 19.11 16.90 -86.52
CA PHE A 8 18.35 15.79 -87.15
C PHE A 8 18.25 14.52 -86.26
N THR A 9 16.99 14.10 -86.05
CA THR A 9 16.43 12.74 -85.87
C THR A 9 16.94 11.78 -84.79
N SER A 10 16.08 11.58 -83.77
CA SER A 10 16.10 10.46 -82.83
C SER A 10 15.44 9.20 -83.45
N GLN A 11 16.20 8.11 -83.62
CA GLN A 11 15.64 6.79 -83.93
C GLN A 11 15.25 6.07 -82.63
N SER A 12 13.96 5.75 -82.53
CA SER A 12 13.34 4.97 -81.48
C SER A 12 13.69 3.48 -81.57
N ASN A 13 14.17 2.88 -80.49
CA ASN A 13 14.13 1.42 -80.31
C ASN A 13 13.39 1.08 -79.01
N SER A 14 12.08 0.88 -79.14
CA SER A 14 11.19 0.39 -78.08
C SER A 14 11.43 -1.10 -77.84
N LYS A 15 12.14 -1.46 -76.76
CA LYS A 15 12.10 -2.82 -76.21
C LYS A 15 10.80 -2.97 -75.41
N LYS A 16 9.83 -3.73 -75.92
CA LYS A 16 8.60 -4.08 -75.19
C LYS A 16 8.96 -5.04 -74.05
N THR A 17 8.97 -4.54 -72.81
CA THR A 17 8.99 -5.38 -71.61
C THR A 17 7.55 -5.78 -71.28
N GLN A 18 7.19 -7.06 -71.46
CA GLN A 18 5.90 -7.60 -71.05
C GLN A 18 5.88 -7.75 -69.51
N PRO A 19 4.95 -7.12 -68.78
CA PRO A 19 4.80 -7.35 -67.35
C PRO A 19 4.17 -8.72 -67.12
N PHE A 20 4.95 -9.67 -66.59
CA PHE A 20 4.40 -10.92 -66.08
C PHE A 20 3.66 -10.64 -64.76
N HIS A 21 2.33 -10.69 -64.79
CA HIS A 21 1.51 -10.61 -63.59
C HIS A 21 1.44 -11.99 -62.92
N PHE A 22 2.18 -12.18 -61.83
CA PHE A 22 1.89 -13.27 -60.89
C PHE A 22 0.58 -12.96 -60.17
N ARG A 23 -0.51 -13.67 -60.52
CA ARG A 23 -1.73 -13.71 -59.71
C ARG A 23 -1.66 -14.94 -58.80
N ALA A 24 -1.09 -14.79 -57.61
CA ALA A 24 -1.25 -15.78 -56.55
C ALA A 24 -2.69 -15.68 -56.00
N LYS A 25 -3.47 -16.76 -56.10
CA LYS A 25 -4.71 -16.91 -55.33
C LYS A 25 -4.32 -17.39 -53.94
N PHE A 26 -4.29 -16.50 -52.96
CA PHE A 26 -4.26 -16.92 -51.56
C PHE A 26 -5.66 -17.44 -51.20
N GLU A 27 -5.75 -18.67 -50.72
CA GLU A 27 -7.02 -19.28 -50.37
C GLU A 27 -7.56 -18.65 -49.08
N ASN A 28 -8.88 -18.54 -48.92
CA ASN A 28 -9.53 -17.93 -47.74
C ASN A 28 -9.07 -18.54 -46.40
N GLN A 29 -8.58 -19.80 -46.43
CA GLN A 29 -8.01 -20.48 -45.27
C GLN A 29 -6.73 -19.79 -44.76
N ASP A 30 -5.90 -19.23 -45.65
CA ASP A 30 -4.66 -18.52 -45.29
C ASP A 30 -4.97 -17.20 -44.57
N ILE A 31 -6.02 -16.48 -44.98
CA ILE A 31 -6.45 -15.23 -44.36
C ILE A 31 -6.98 -15.49 -42.95
N GLN A 32 -7.76 -16.57 -42.76
CA GLN A 32 -8.29 -16.97 -41.45
C GLN A 32 -7.15 -17.41 -40.51
N LEU A 33 -6.15 -18.12 -41.04
CA LEU A 33 -4.98 -18.55 -40.28
C LEU A 33 -4.13 -17.35 -39.83
N ILE A 34 -3.92 -16.36 -40.71
CA ILE A 34 -3.25 -15.09 -40.38
C ILE A 34 -4.02 -14.32 -39.29
N ALA A 35 -5.35 -14.26 -39.37
CA ALA A 35 -6.18 -13.59 -38.36
C ALA A 35 -6.09 -14.29 -36.99
N ASN A 36 -6.10 -15.62 -36.97
CA ASN A 36 -5.94 -16.41 -35.75
C ASN A 36 -4.55 -16.24 -35.13
N LEU A 37 -3.50 -16.24 -35.96
CA LEU A 37 -2.13 -15.96 -35.50
C LEU A 37 -2.02 -14.56 -34.89
N ARG A 38 -2.67 -13.57 -35.51
CA ARG A 38 -2.71 -12.19 -34.98
C ARG A 38 -3.42 -12.14 -33.63
N ASN A 39 -4.55 -12.84 -33.49
CA ASN A 39 -5.31 -12.89 -32.25
C ASN A 39 -4.52 -13.57 -31.12
N LEU A 40 -3.89 -14.71 -31.42
CA LEU A 40 -3.00 -15.40 -30.48
C LEU A 40 -1.84 -14.50 -30.03
N HIS A 41 -1.22 -13.80 -30.98
CA HIS A 41 -0.13 -12.86 -30.69
C HIS A 41 -0.59 -11.70 -29.79
N GLN A 42 -1.78 -11.13 -30.06
CA GLN A 42 -2.38 -10.08 -29.21
C GLN A 42 -2.70 -10.60 -27.80
N ASN A 43 -3.21 -11.82 -27.67
CA ASN A 43 -3.49 -12.43 -26.37
C ASN A 43 -2.21 -12.70 -25.57
N THR A 44 -1.14 -13.18 -26.23
CA THR A 44 0.18 -13.38 -25.60
C THR A 44 0.81 -12.06 -25.16
N ILE A 45 0.71 -10.99 -25.96
CA ILE A 45 1.15 -9.65 -25.58
C ILE A 45 0.36 -9.15 -24.36
N LYS A 46 -0.97 -9.30 -24.37
CA LYS A 46 -1.84 -8.90 -23.27
C LYS A 46 -1.51 -9.65 -21.97
N LEU A 47 -1.24 -10.95 -22.05
CA LEU A 47 -0.80 -11.77 -20.92
C LEU A 47 0.57 -11.33 -20.38
N SER A 48 1.53 -11.06 -21.27
CA SER A 48 2.86 -10.57 -20.90
C SER A 48 2.80 -9.19 -20.25
N ILE A 49 2.01 -8.24 -20.79
CA ILE A 49 1.77 -6.93 -20.17
C ILE A 49 1.12 -7.11 -18.79
N LYS A 50 0.11 -7.97 -18.67
CA LYS A 50 -0.54 -8.25 -17.38
C LYS A 50 0.44 -8.85 -16.37
N ASN A 51 1.36 -9.72 -16.80
CA ASN A 51 2.39 -10.30 -15.95
C ASN A 51 3.47 -9.27 -15.57
N ILE A 52 3.88 -8.38 -16.47
CA ILE A 52 4.81 -7.29 -16.19
C ILE A 52 4.17 -6.29 -15.23
N GLN A 53 2.92 -5.89 -15.47
CA GLN A 53 2.16 -5.01 -14.57
C GLN A 53 1.98 -5.66 -13.20
N ARG A 54 1.67 -6.96 -13.13
CA ARG A 54 1.63 -7.70 -11.86
C ARG A 54 2.99 -7.68 -11.17
N LYS A 55 4.08 -8.00 -11.87
CA LYS A 55 5.45 -8.01 -11.31
C LYS A 55 5.88 -6.62 -10.84
N GLN A 56 5.56 -5.57 -11.59
CA GLN A 56 5.75 -4.18 -11.19
C GLN A 56 4.89 -3.84 -9.98
N THR A 57 3.62 -4.25 -9.95
CA THR A 57 2.71 -4.01 -8.81
C THR A 57 3.19 -4.73 -7.55
N TYR A 58 3.66 -5.98 -7.64
CA TYR A 58 4.28 -6.69 -6.51
C TYR A 58 5.56 -6.00 -6.04
N ASN A 59 6.40 -5.51 -6.96
CA ASN A 59 7.58 -4.76 -6.62
C ASN A 59 7.23 -3.39 -6.01
N THR A 60 6.20 -2.70 -6.50
CA THR A 60 5.74 -1.42 -5.98
C THR A 60 5.00 -1.56 -4.65
N GLN A 61 4.19 -2.61 -4.47
CA GLN A 61 3.58 -2.95 -3.18
C GLN A 61 4.65 -3.34 -2.17
N GLY A 62 5.62 -4.17 -2.57
CA GLY A 62 6.79 -4.50 -1.75
C GLY A 62 7.55 -3.24 -1.36
N VAL A 63 7.90 -2.36 -2.30
CA VAL A 63 8.59 -1.09 -2.03
C VAL A 63 7.76 -0.17 -1.15
N ILE A 64 6.44 -0.07 -1.35
CA ILE A 64 5.57 0.77 -0.50
C ILE A 64 5.44 0.20 0.90
N VAL A 65 5.30 -1.11 1.06
CA VAL A 65 5.35 -1.76 2.38
C VAL A 65 6.70 -1.52 3.02
N LEU A 66 7.81 -1.66 2.28
CA LEU A 66 9.16 -1.39 2.76
C LEU A 66 9.37 0.07 3.17
N VAL A 67 8.81 1.02 2.41
CA VAL A 67 8.88 2.45 2.69
C VAL A 67 7.99 2.80 3.88
N VAL A 68 6.77 2.24 3.98
CA VAL A 68 5.94 2.37 5.18
C VAL A 68 6.67 1.80 6.40
N LEU A 69 7.31 0.63 6.27
CA LEU A 69 8.13 0.03 7.31
C LEU A 69 9.33 0.92 7.69
N ASP A 70 9.96 1.58 6.72
CA ASP A 70 11.09 2.48 6.97
C ASP A 70 10.67 3.82 7.61
N LEU A 71 9.53 4.36 7.17
CA LEU A 71 8.90 5.57 7.69
C LEU A 71 8.41 5.46 9.13
N LEU A 72 8.08 4.24 9.56
CA LEU A 72 7.67 3.95 10.93
C LEU A 72 8.86 3.93 11.91
N GLN A 73 10.09 4.24 11.46
CA GLN A 73 11.32 4.50 12.22
C GLN A 73 11.35 3.89 13.64
N THR A 74 11.49 2.56 13.72
CA THR A 74 12.12 1.92 14.87
C THR A 74 13.05 0.83 14.36
N LYS A 75 14.24 0.69 14.97
CA LYS A 75 15.17 -0.42 14.69
C LYS A 75 14.54 -1.81 14.93
N ASP A 76 13.38 -1.86 15.57
CA ASP A 76 12.63 -3.05 15.98
C ASP A 76 11.61 -3.58 14.95
N LEU A 77 11.44 -2.96 13.77
CA LEU A 77 10.33 -3.34 12.88
C LEU A 77 10.53 -4.65 12.09
N LYS A 78 11.78 -5.14 11.99
CA LYS A 78 12.06 -6.54 11.59
C LYS A 78 11.32 -7.53 12.50
N CYS A 79 11.21 -7.18 13.79
CA CYS A 79 10.44 -7.95 14.75
C CYS A 79 8.94 -7.73 14.59
N ALA A 80 8.47 -6.55 14.14
CA ALA A 80 7.04 -6.25 14.09
C ALA A 80 6.24 -7.09 13.07
N THR A 81 6.70 -7.26 11.84
CA THR A 81 5.98 -8.13 10.87
C THR A 81 6.02 -9.60 11.27
N HIS A 82 7.14 -10.06 11.81
CA HIS A 82 7.28 -11.41 12.37
C HIS A 82 6.37 -11.61 13.59
N LEU A 83 6.38 -10.68 14.52
CA LEU A 83 5.56 -10.69 15.73
C LEU A 83 4.08 -10.63 15.37
N LEU A 84 3.68 -9.77 14.44
CA LEU A 84 2.30 -9.68 13.97
C LEU A 84 1.85 -10.99 13.31
N SER A 85 2.68 -11.56 12.43
CA SER A 85 2.41 -12.86 11.81
C SER A 85 2.32 -13.98 12.84
N ASP A 86 3.16 -13.98 13.87
CA ASP A 86 3.14 -14.96 14.96
C ASP A 86 1.86 -14.83 15.79
N LYS A 87 1.44 -13.60 16.10
CA LYS A 87 0.19 -13.35 16.83
C LYS A 87 -1.02 -13.79 16.02
N PHE A 88 -1.09 -13.48 14.73
CA PHE A 88 -2.17 -13.99 13.88
C PHE A 88 -2.13 -15.50 13.76
N ARG A 89 -0.97 -16.14 13.66
CA ARG A 89 -0.87 -17.61 13.62
C ARG A 89 -1.44 -18.26 14.88
N ASN A 90 -1.13 -17.71 16.05
CA ASN A 90 -1.55 -18.24 17.35
C ASN A 90 -2.99 -17.84 17.74
N MET A 91 -3.63 -16.96 16.99
CA MET A 91 -5.00 -16.52 17.21
C MET A 91 -6.01 -17.56 16.69
N ASN A 92 -7.08 -17.80 17.45
CA ASN A 92 -8.14 -18.72 17.03
C ASN A 92 -8.97 -18.16 15.85
N GLU A 93 -9.70 -19.03 15.14
CA GLU A 93 -10.44 -18.62 13.93
C GLU A 93 -11.59 -17.63 14.20
N LYS A 94 -12.22 -17.68 15.38
CA LYS A 94 -13.27 -16.71 15.74
C LYS A 94 -12.70 -15.29 15.86
N LYS A 95 -11.57 -15.15 16.55
CA LYS A 95 -10.83 -13.88 16.66
C LYS A 95 -10.34 -13.40 15.30
N LYS A 96 -9.82 -14.30 14.46
CA LYS A 96 -9.40 -13.97 13.08
C LYS A 96 -10.58 -13.47 12.22
N ALA A 97 -11.75 -14.10 12.34
CA ALA A 97 -12.95 -13.64 11.65
C ALA A 97 -13.28 -12.19 12.02
N ILE A 98 -13.28 -11.86 13.32
CA ILE A 98 -13.49 -10.48 13.79
C ILE A 98 -12.46 -9.52 13.19
N VAL A 99 -11.18 -9.89 13.13
CA VAL A 99 -10.14 -9.04 12.53
C VAL A 99 -10.39 -8.80 11.02
N ARG A 100 -10.90 -9.81 10.30
CA ARG A 100 -11.29 -9.65 8.89
C ARG A 100 -12.48 -8.70 8.77
N ASP A 101 -13.48 -8.84 9.64
CA ASP A 101 -14.68 -7.99 9.66
C ASP A 101 -14.33 -6.53 10.00
N LEU A 102 -13.28 -6.30 10.80
CA LEU A 102 -12.73 -4.96 11.07
C LEU A 102 -11.97 -4.36 9.87
N GLY A 103 -11.82 -5.07 8.75
CA GLY A 103 -11.11 -4.58 7.57
C GLY A 103 -9.59 -4.74 7.61
N PHE A 104 -9.06 -5.54 8.56
CA PHE A 104 -7.62 -5.79 8.72
C PHE A 104 -7.19 -7.18 8.23
N GLY A 105 -8.05 -7.88 7.49
CA GLY A 105 -7.74 -9.21 6.94
C GLY A 105 -6.49 -9.22 6.06
N GLY A 106 -6.21 -8.12 5.35
CA GLY A 106 -5.00 -7.96 4.52
C GLY A 106 -3.69 -8.13 5.30
N LEU A 107 -3.66 -7.69 6.57
CA LEU A 107 -2.47 -7.78 7.42
C LEU A 107 -2.06 -9.22 7.75
N MET A 108 -3.02 -10.16 7.74
CA MET A 108 -2.72 -11.58 7.96
C MET A 108 -1.97 -12.23 6.80
N HIS A 109 -2.03 -11.62 5.62
CA HIS A 109 -1.40 -12.14 4.41
C HIS A 109 -0.02 -11.52 4.15
N ILE A 110 0.39 -10.54 4.96
CA ILE A 110 1.72 -9.94 4.85
C ILE A 110 2.75 -10.97 5.33
N PRO A 111 3.64 -11.46 4.45
CA PRO A 111 4.67 -12.39 4.87
C PRO A 111 5.65 -11.69 5.82
N PRO A 112 6.29 -12.42 6.76
CA PRO A 112 7.39 -11.86 7.54
C PRO A 112 8.50 -11.37 6.61
N LEU A 113 8.75 -10.05 6.61
CA LEU A 113 9.72 -9.44 5.70
C LEU A 113 11.10 -9.36 6.36
N ARG A 114 12.11 -9.96 5.72
CA ARG A 114 13.52 -9.79 6.09
C ARG A 114 14.16 -8.74 5.20
N VAL A 115 14.16 -7.50 5.66
CA VAL A 115 14.73 -6.38 4.90
C VAL A 115 16.18 -6.14 5.33
N HIS A 116 17.11 -6.07 4.38
CA HIS A 116 18.50 -5.74 4.71
C HIS A 116 18.61 -4.28 5.19
N HIS A 117 19.40 -4.01 6.23
CA HIS A 117 19.52 -2.64 6.79
C HIS A 117 20.03 -1.62 5.78
N GLN A 118 20.85 -2.07 4.83
CA GLN A 118 21.34 -1.22 3.75
C GLN A 118 20.21 -0.73 2.85
N LEU A 119 19.26 -1.62 2.50
CA LEU A 119 18.11 -1.26 1.67
C LEU A 119 17.18 -0.28 2.40
N LEU A 120 16.93 -0.49 3.69
CA LEU A 120 16.16 0.46 4.51
C LEU A 120 16.83 1.84 4.52
N ARG A 121 18.14 1.89 4.81
CA ARG A 121 18.90 3.14 4.80
C ARG A 121 18.82 3.85 3.44
N GLU A 122 18.91 3.11 2.34
CA GLU A 122 18.81 3.67 1.00
C GLU A 122 17.41 4.21 0.72
N LEU A 123 16.35 3.50 1.12
CA LEU A 123 14.98 4.00 1.02
C LEU A 123 14.78 5.27 1.85
N ALA A 124 15.28 5.29 3.09
CA ALA A 124 15.20 6.45 3.98
C ALA A 124 15.87 7.68 3.37
N ASN A 125 17.07 7.50 2.82
CA ASN A 125 17.85 8.59 2.24
C ASN A 125 17.22 9.16 0.97
N ASN A 126 16.48 8.34 0.21
CA ASN A 126 15.81 8.77 -1.01
C ASN A 126 14.36 9.22 -0.78
N PHE A 127 13.86 9.20 0.46
CA PHE A 127 12.50 9.60 0.77
C PHE A 127 12.41 11.09 1.14
N LYS A 128 11.71 11.86 0.32
CA LYS A 128 11.38 13.27 0.56
C LYS A 128 10.15 13.40 1.45
N LEU A 129 10.40 13.56 2.75
CA LEU A 129 9.36 13.64 3.79
C LEU A 129 8.27 14.68 3.53
N GLY A 130 8.67 15.90 3.14
CA GLY A 130 7.74 17.01 2.90
C GLY A 130 6.98 16.94 1.57
N GLU A 131 7.24 15.95 0.73
CA GLU A 131 6.52 15.76 -0.54
C GLU A 131 5.81 14.40 -0.59
N ASN A 132 6.09 13.54 0.40
CA ASN A 132 5.78 12.12 0.39
C ASN A 132 6.24 11.43 -0.91
N ILE A 133 7.43 11.76 -1.40
CA ILE A 133 7.98 11.19 -2.65
C ILE A 133 9.19 10.32 -2.33
N LEU A 134 9.17 9.07 -2.79
CA LEU A 134 10.36 8.22 -2.82
C LEU A 134 11.05 8.36 -4.17
N GLU A 135 12.32 8.74 -4.17
CA GLU A 135 13.15 8.73 -5.36
C GLU A 135 13.86 7.38 -5.50
N THR A 136 13.96 6.87 -6.71
CA THR A 136 14.67 5.63 -7.01
C THR A 136 15.36 5.78 -8.35
N GLY A 137 16.31 4.90 -8.67
CA GLY A 137 16.91 4.86 -10.02
C GLY A 137 15.91 4.60 -11.15
N TYR A 138 14.68 4.19 -10.83
CA TYR A 138 13.59 3.95 -11.78
C TYR A 138 12.60 5.12 -11.90
N GLY A 139 12.77 6.17 -11.11
CA GLY A 139 11.88 7.34 -11.07
C GLY A 139 11.35 7.67 -9.68
N SER A 140 10.46 8.65 -9.61
CA SER A 140 9.86 9.16 -8.37
C SER A 140 8.47 8.56 -8.12
N PHE A 141 8.23 8.13 -6.89
CA PHE A 141 6.99 7.50 -6.46
C PHE A 141 6.35 8.32 -5.35
N LYS A 142 5.24 8.99 -5.68
CA LYS A 142 4.41 9.64 -4.65
C LYS A 142 3.71 8.59 -3.79
N ILE A 143 4.02 8.56 -2.51
CA ILE A 143 3.37 7.76 -1.48
C ILE A 143 2.11 8.49 -1.02
N THR A 144 1.00 7.77 -0.96
CA THR A 144 -0.31 8.32 -0.55
C THR A 144 -1.01 7.30 0.35
N PRO A 145 -1.89 7.75 1.27
CA PRO A 145 -2.69 6.86 2.11
C PRO A 145 -3.34 5.72 1.32
N ARG A 146 -3.94 6.02 0.16
CA ARG A 146 -4.59 5.02 -0.70
C ARG A 146 -3.64 3.93 -1.18
N LYS A 147 -2.43 4.30 -1.59
CA LYS A 147 -1.42 3.33 -2.04
C LYS A 147 -0.93 2.45 -0.88
N ILE A 148 -0.81 3.03 0.31
CA ILE A 148 -0.46 2.29 1.54
C ILE A 148 -1.58 1.32 1.91
N GLY A 149 -2.83 1.79 1.92
CA GLY A 149 -4.01 0.97 2.18
C GLY A 149 -4.11 -0.23 1.24
N HIS A 150 -3.93 -0.01 -0.06
CA HIS A 150 -3.89 -1.11 -1.04
C HIS A 150 -2.74 -2.09 -0.80
N ALA A 151 -1.57 -1.62 -0.38
CA ALA A 151 -0.41 -2.49 -0.15
C ALA A 151 -0.56 -3.32 1.14
N LEU A 152 -1.18 -2.76 2.18
CA LEU A 152 -1.42 -3.43 3.46
C LEU A 152 -2.76 -4.20 3.49
N GLY A 153 -3.65 -3.97 2.52
CA GLY A 153 -5.01 -4.48 2.51
C GLY A 153 -5.87 -3.94 3.65
N ILE A 154 -5.75 -2.63 3.93
CA ILE A 154 -6.56 -1.89 4.92
C ILE A 154 -7.32 -0.75 4.24
N ASN A 155 -8.43 -0.31 4.83
CA ASN A 155 -9.17 0.84 4.32
C ASN A 155 -8.33 2.12 4.42
N ALA A 156 -8.28 2.90 3.34
CA ALA A 156 -7.57 4.17 3.27
C ALA A 156 -8.45 5.27 2.66
N THR A 157 -9.76 5.14 2.85
CA THR A 157 -10.80 6.08 2.45
C THR A 157 -11.65 6.46 3.65
N GLY A 158 -12.44 7.52 3.53
CA GLY A 158 -13.26 8.06 4.61
C GLY A 158 -12.53 9.08 5.49
N ASP A 159 -13.16 9.42 6.59
CA ASP A 159 -12.70 10.48 7.49
C ASP A 159 -11.55 10.03 8.39
N LEU A 160 -10.74 11.01 8.79
CA LEU A 160 -9.68 10.82 9.78
C LEU A 160 -10.29 10.68 11.18
N PHE A 161 -9.58 9.95 12.05
CA PHE A 161 -9.91 9.96 13.47
C PHE A 161 -9.64 11.34 14.09
N PRO A 162 -10.42 11.75 15.11
CA PRO A 162 -10.07 12.91 15.91
C PRO A 162 -8.72 12.70 16.57
N GLN A 163 -7.91 13.76 16.64
CA GLN A 163 -6.56 13.67 17.23
C GLN A 163 -6.57 13.41 18.73
N LYS A 164 -7.64 13.81 19.42
CA LYS A 164 -7.76 13.75 20.87
C LYS A 164 -9.18 13.33 21.25
N VAL A 165 -9.27 12.53 22.30
CA VAL A 165 -10.52 12.23 22.98
C VAL A 165 -10.80 13.33 23.99
N ASP A 166 -11.98 13.94 23.91
CA ASP A 166 -12.44 14.88 24.92
C ASP A 166 -13.05 14.12 26.11
N TYR A 167 -12.23 13.85 27.13
CA TYR A 167 -12.64 13.09 28.31
C TYR A 167 -13.90 13.66 29.01
N LYS A 168 -14.10 14.98 28.93
CA LYS A 168 -15.27 15.62 29.55
C LYS A 168 -16.58 15.29 28.83
N LYS A 169 -16.51 14.97 27.54
CA LYS A 169 -17.67 14.61 26.69
C LYS A 169 -17.97 13.10 26.66
N LEU A 170 -17.10 12.28 27.26
CA LEU A 170 -17.33 10.84 27.34
C LEU A 170 -18.50 10.51 28.28
N SER A 171 -19.26 9.47 27.93
CA SER A 171 -20.22 8.85 28.85
C SER A 171 -19.51 8.25 30.07
N GLU A 172 -20.22 7.97 31.16
CA GLU A 172 -19.60 7.33 32.33
C GLU A 172 -19.02 5.94 32.01
N ASP A 173 -19.69 5.18 31.15
CA ASP A 173 -19.21 3.88 30.66
C ASP A 173 -17.92 4.04 29.84
N ASP A 174 -17.87 5.03 28.93
CA ASP A 174 -16.67 5.32 28.14
C ASP A 174 -15.51 5.81 29.00
N LYS A 175 -15.78 6.54 30.10
CA LYS A 175 -14.73 6.92 31.05
C LYS A 175 -14.15 5.70 31.76
N VAL A 176 -14.94 4.67 32.05
CA VAL A 176 -14.42 3.39 32.60
C VAL A 176 -13.48 2.74 31.60
N ILE A 177 -13.87 2.68 30.32
CA ILE A 177 -13.03 2.14 29.24
C ILE A 177 -11.75 2.95 29.06
N PHE A 178 -11.85 4.28 29.08
CA PHE A 178 -10.70 5.18 29.00
C PHE A 178 -9.69 4.88 30.11
N ARG A 179 -10.15 4.84 31.37
CA ARG A 179 -9.29 4.56 32.53
C ARG A 179 -8.67 3.16 32.47
N ARG A 180 -9.39 2.17 31.95
CA ARG A 180 -8.87 0.79 31.79
C ARG A 180 -7.64 0.74 30.90
N PHE A 181 -7.64 1.48 29.78
CA PHE A 181 -6.55 1.44 28.81
C PHE A 181 -5.46 2.47 29.09
N GLN A 182 -5.75 3.54 29.81
CA GLN A 182 -4.77 4.57 30.15
C GLN A 182 -3.52 3.95 30.82
N GLY A 183 -2.34 4.23 30.24
CA GLY A 183 -1.06 3.78 30.78
C GLY A 183 -0.74 2.30 30.56
N LYS A 184 -1.61 1.51 29.92
CA LYS A 184 -1.30 0.12 29.55
C LYS A 184 -0.13 0.05 28.58
N THR A 185 0.66 -1.01 28.71
CA THR A 185 1.80 -1.28 27.82
C THR A 185 1.38 -2.16 26.64
N LEU A 186 2.17 -2.12 25.55
CA LEU A 186 1.98 -3.04 24.43
C LEU A 186 2.01 -4.52 24.86
N LYS A 187 2.87 -4.87 25.83
CA LYS A 187 2.92 -6.22 26.39
C LYS A 187 1.60 -6.59 27.06
N SER A 188 1.10 -5.75 27.97
CA SER A 188 -0.17 -5.98 28.65
C SER A 188 -1.35 -6.09 27.66
N LEU A 189 -1.39 -5.24 26.63
CA LEU A 189 -2.40 -5.34 25.57
C LEU A 189 -2.30 -6.65 24.80
N THR A 190 -1.07 -7.08 24.49
CA THR A 190 -0.83 -8.33 23.74
C THR A 190 -1.32 -9.53 24.53
N ASP A 191 -1.00 -9.60 25.83
CA ASP A 191 -1.41 -10.72 26.69
C ASP A 191 -2.94 -10.76 26.82
N GLU A 192 -3.58 -9.61 27.06
CA GLU A 192 -5.04 -9.50 27.15
C GLU A 192 -5.75 -9.82 25.83
N MET A 193 -5.19 -9.39 24.69
CA MET A 193 -5.71 -9.73 23.35
C MET A 193 -5.76 -11.24 23.13
N MET A 194 -4.74 -11.95 23.61
CA MET A 194 -4.65 -13.40 23.44
C MET A 194 -5.55 -14.14 24.42
N ASP A 195 -5.69 -13.66 25.65
CA ASP A 195 -6.46 -14.29 26.72
C ASP A 195 -7.98 -14.09 26.60
N ILE A 196 -8.43 -12.90 26.19
CA ILE A 196 -9.86 -12.56 26.20
C ILE A 196 -10.72 -13.53 25.37
N GLY A 197 -11.88 -13.91 25.89
CA GLY A 197 -12.90 -14.66 25.16
C GLY A 197 -13.48 -13.89 23.97
N VAL A 198 -14.28 -14.58 23.16
CA VAL A 198 -15.13 -13.97 22.11
C VAL A 198 -16.49 -14.66 22.05
N GLY A 199 -16.93 -15.21 23.19
CA GLY A 199 -18.13 -16.03 23.33
C GLY A 199 -19.41 -15.20 23.32
N ASN A 200 -19.37 -14.03 23.95
CA ASN A 200 -20.48 -13.07 24.05
C ASN A 200 -20.14 -11.72 23.39
N GLU A 201 -21.12 -10.82 23.29
CA GLU A 201 -20.96 -9.55 22.57
C GLU A 201 -20.06 -8.55 23.30
N GLU A 202 -20.09 -8.51 24.64
CA GLU A 202 -19.22 -7.63 25.44
C GLU A 202 -17.74 -8.01 25.27
N GLU A 203 -17.43 -9.30 25.35
CA GLU A 203 -16.11 -9.85 25.09
C GLU A 203 -15.64 -9.55 23.67
N ARG A 204 -16.53 -9.68 22.68
CA ARG A 204 -16.22 -9.36 21.28
C ARG A 204 -15.92 -7.88 21.10
N LEU A 205 -16.72 -6.98 21.68
CA LEU A 205 -16.50 -5.54 21.62
C LEU A 205 -15.17 -5.16 22.30
N MET A 206 -14.89 -5.73 23.46
CA MET A 206 -13.61 -5.52 24.15
C MET A 206 -12.43 -6.08 23.37
N PHE A 207 -12.55 -7.25 22.76
CA PHE A 207 -11.53 -7.81 21.87
C PHE A 207 -11.28 -6.88 20.69
N LYS A 208 -12.33 -6.36 20.03
CA LYS A 208 -12.19 -5.40 18.93
C LYS A 208 -11.40 -4.16 19.39
N ARG A 209 -11.75 -3.56 20.54
CA ARG A 209 -11.04 -2.40 21.09
C ARG A 209 -9.57 -2.69 21.40
N ILE A 210 -9.28 -3.82 22.07
CA ILE A 210 -7.91 -4.25 22.38
C ILE A 210 -7.11 -4.47 21.08
N PHE A 211 -7.71 -5.12 20.09
CA PHE A 211 -7.07 -5.37 18.81
C PHE A 211 -6.72 -4.06 18.08
N ILE A 212 -7.64 -3.09 18.06
CA ILE A 212 -7.38 -1.77 17.47
C ILE A 212 -6.20 -1.06 18.16
N LEU A 213 -6.16 -1.05 19.50
CA LEU A 213 -5.04 -0.48 20.25
C LEU A 213 -3.72 -1.21 19.97
N TYR A 214 -3.76 -2.54 19.94
CA TYR A 214 -2.62 -3.38 19.65
C TYR A 214 -2.07 -3.09 18.25
N ILE A 215 -2.90 -3.07 17.21
CA ILE A 215 -2.42 -2.88 15.84
C ILE A 215 -1.90 -1.47 15.60
N GLN A 216 -2.49 -0.46 16.26
CA GLN A 216 -1.95 0.88 16.26
C GLN A 216 -0.55 0.92 16.87
N MET A 217 -0.38 0.41 18.10
CA MET A 217 0.91 0.47 18.79
C MET A 217 1.99 -0.43 18.18
N ALA A 218 1.61 -1.61 17.68
CA ALA A 218 2.56 -2.59 17.18
C ALA A 218 2.98 -2.32 15.72
N PHE A 219 2.12 -1.64 14.94
CA PHE A 219 2.29 -1.61 13.49
C PHE A 219 1.93 -0.28 12.81
N LEU A 220 0.75 0.32 13.06
CA LEU A 220 0.30 1.48 12.27
C LEU A 220 0.85 2.82 12.77
N LEU A 221 0.98 2.97 14.09
CA LEU A 221 1.43 4.16 14.79
C LEU A 221 2.37 3.77 15.95
N PRO A 222 3.48 3.05 15.67
CA PRO A 222 4.43 2.68 16.70
C PRO A 222 5.04 3.94 17.33
N THR A 223 5.05 3.97 18.66
CA THR A 223 5.67 5.03 19.45
C THR A 223 6.90 4.50 20.17
N THR A 224 7.90 5.36 20.40
CA THR A 224 9.07 5.03 21.25
C THR A 224 8.68 4.74 22.70
N ILE A 225 7.55 5.31 23.13
CA ILE A 225 6.94 5.06 24.43
C ILE A 225 6.14 3.76 24.35
N ASN A 226 6.42 2.81 25.23
CA ASN A 226 5.77 1.49 25.24
C ASN A 226 4.36 1.47 25.86
N LYS A 227 3.82 2.65 26.20
CA LYS A 227 2.51 2.87 26.82
C LYS A 227 1.53 3.49 25.83
N ILE A 228 0.24 3.23 26.02
CA ILE A 228 -0.83 3.84 25.23
C ILE A 228 -0.80 5.37 25.38
N SER A 229 -0.58 6.06 24.25
CA SER A 229 -0.74 7.50 24.10
C SER A 229 -2.21 7.88 23.80
N PRO A 230 -2.66 9.10 24.17
CA PRO A 230 -4.00 9.59 23.85
C PRO A 230 -4.40 9.50 22.37
N VAL A 231 -3.43 9.55 21.45
CA VAL A 231 -3.67 9.43 19.99
C VAL A 231 -4.21 8.06 19.59
N HIS A 232 -3.98 7.01 20.39
CA HIS A 232 -4.51 5.67 20.14
C HIS A 232 -5.92 5.47 20.70
N LEU A 233 -6.40 6.37 21.57
CA LEU A 233 -7.66 6.15 22.28
C LEU A 233 -8.89 6.60 21.48
N ALA A 234 -8.76 7.47 20.49
CA ALA A 234 -9.91 7.93 19.70
C ALA A 234 -10.66 6.77 18.99
N PRO A 235 -9.98 5.85 18.27
CA PRO A 235 -10.68 4.82 17.52
C PRO A 235 -11.55 3.87 18.34
N ILE A 236 -11.19 3.58 19.60
CA ILE A 236 -11.92 2.60 20.43
C ILE A 236 -13.31 3.09 20.89
N PHE A 237 -13.60 4.38 20.72
CA PHE A 237 -14.90 4.99 21.00
C PHE A 237 -15.77 5.15 19.74
N GLU A 238 -15.23 4.89 18.54
CA GLU A 238 -15.93 5.04 17.25
C GLU A 238 -16.12 3.69 16.55
N MET A 239 -16.39 2.63 17.33
CA MET A 239 -16.39 1.24 16.87
C MET A 239 -17.40 0.95 15.75
N ASP A 240 -18.52 1.68 15.70
CA ASP A 240 -19.55 1.48 14.67
C ASP A 240 -19.09 1.94 13.28
N SER A 241 -18.22 2.95 13.24
CA SER A 241 -17.68 3.51 11.99
C SER A 241 -16.27 3.01 11.65
N ILE A 242 -15.71 2.10 12.46
CA ILE A 242 -14.29 1.76 12.47
C ILE A 242 -13.75 1.25 11.12
N THR A 243 -14.58 0.56 10.35
CA THR A 243 -14.25 -0.03 9.04
C THR A 243 -14.24 1.03 7.93
N GLU A 244 -14.97 2.12 8.11
CA GLU A 244 -15.12 3.21 7.13
C GLU A 244 -14.02 4.27 7.26
N ARG A 245 -13.21 4.20 8.32
CA ARG A 245 -12.16 5.18 8.62
C ARG A 245 -10.92 4.99 7.76
N ASN A 246 -10.20 6.09 7.54
CA ASN A 246 -8.99 6.12 6.75
C ASN A 246 -7.76 5.68 7.57
N TRP A 247 -7.51 4.38 7.64
CA TRP A 247 -6.33 3.81 8.30
C TRP A 247 -5.03 4.07 7.55
N GLY A 248 -5.09 4.29 6.23
CA GLY A 248 -3.93 4.67 5.43
C GLY A 248 -3.35 6.04 5.83
N ALA A 249 -4.17 6.94 6.38
CA ALA A 249 -3.74 8.26 6.82
C ALA A 249 -3.03 8.26 8.18
N CYS A 250 -2.98 7.12 8.90
CA CYS A 250 -2.06 6.97 10.03
C CYS A 250 -0.61 7.24 9.62
N PHE A 251 -0.30 7.01 8.34
CA PHE A 251 1.00 7.24 7.73
C PHE A 251 1.11 8.61 7.04
N ASP A 252 0.16 9.53 7.20
CA ASP A 252 0.31 10.89 6.66
C ASP A 252 1.38 11.67 7.46
N LEU A 253 2.60 11.63 6.93
CA LEU A 253 3.81 12.15 7.57
C LEU A 253 3.85 13.67 7.70
N HIS A 254 3.15 14.39 6.81
CA HIS A 254 3.02 15.84 6.88
C HIS A 254 2.46 16.30 8.23
N ARG A 255 1.51 15.56 8.79
CA ARG A 255 0.87 15.91 10.06
C ARG A 255 1.76 15.56 11.26
N GLN A 256 2.58 14.52 11.15
CA GLN A 256 3.52 14.13 12.21
C GLN A 256 4.69 15.11 12.34
N GLY A 257 5.16 15.71 11.23
CA GLY A 257 6.23 16.70 11.23
C GLY A 257 5.86 18.04 11.89
N HIS A 258 4.63 18.53 11.69
CA HIS A 258 4.18 19.79 12.27
C HIS A 258 3.98 19.74 13.79
N HIS A 259 3.66 18.57 14.36
CA HIS A 259 3.50 18.43 15.82
C HIS A 259 4.81 18.22 16.59
N ARG A 260 5.89 17.77 15.95
CA ARG A 260 7.21 17.70 16.62
C ARG A 260 7.90 19.06 16.74
N LEU A 261 7.47 20.06 15.97
CA LEU A 261 8.10 21.39 15.92
C LEU A 261 7.31 22.48 16.68
N GLN A 262 6.16 22.17 17.27
CA GLN A 262 5.39 23.12 18.06
C GLN A 262 5.22 22.65 19.50
N GLY A 263 6.18 23.04 20.35
CA GLY A 263 5.88 23.51 21.70
C GLY A 263 6.04 22.53 22.86
N GLU A 264 7.24 21.99 23.09
CA GLU A 264 7.73 21.85 24.46
C GLU A 264 8.34 23.20 24.86
N LYS A 265 7.50 24.12 25.35
CA LYS A 265 7.98 25.16 26.25
C LYS A 265 7.83 24.59 27.65
N GLU A 266 8.97 24.35 28.27
CA GLU A 266 9.10 24.11 29.70
C GLU A 266 8.44 25.28 30.45
N GLU A 267 7.31 25.02 31.11
CA GLU A 267 6.88 25.83 32.23
C GLU A 267 7.57 25.25 33.47
N GLY A 268 8.70 25.86 33.81
CA GLY A 268 9.34 25.67 35.10
C GLY A 268 8.50 26.33 36.21
N ASN A 269 8.46 25.64 37.34
CA ASN A 269 8.15 26.22 38.64
C ASN A 269 9.29 25.84 39.58
#